data_AF-A0A5H2Y2E3-F1
#
_entry.id   AF-A0A5H2Y2E3-F1
#
_cell.length_a   1.000
_cell.length_b   1.000
_cell.length_c   1.000
_cell.angle_alpha   90.00
_cell.angle_beta   90.00
_cell.angle_gamma   90.00
#
_symmetry.space_group_name_H-M   'P 1'
#
loop_
_entity.id
_entity.type
_entity.pdbx_description
1 polymer ?
#
loop_
_entity_poly.entity_id
_entity_poly.type
_entity_poly.pdbx_seq_one_letter_code
_entity_poly.pdbx_strand_id
1 'polypeptide(L)'
;MMFDCADFCYIEEIDGPSKDYCDESNTQYPCKPNKGYYGRGPIQLSWNPNYGRAGESIGFDGLNSPETAANDPIISFKTALWYWMNSVRPVIGEGFGATIRAINGALECDGGNPATVQKRVEYFTEYCNQLGIAPGDNLSC
;
A
#
# COMPACT_ATOMS: atom_id res chain seq x y z
N MET A 1 4.29 5.28 0.20
CA MET A 1 5.12 4.85 -0.95
C MET A 1 6.61 4.76 -0.57
N MET A 2 7.30 5.86 -0.26
CA MET A 2 8.74 5.80 0.00
C MET A 2 9.13 4.88 1.16
N PHE A 3 8.40 4.99 2.27
CA PHE A 3 8.54 4.08 3.41
C PHE A 3 8.25 2.62 3.02
N ASP A 4 7.15 2.37 2.30
CA ASP A 4 6.64 1.01 2.02
C ASP A 4 7.61 0.18 1.17
N CYS A 5 8.36 0.81 0.26
CA CYS A 5 9.32 0.12 -0.62
C CYS A 5 10.79 0.35 -0.22
N ALA A 6 11.04 0.90 0.97
CA ALA A 6 12.35 1.36 1.44
C ALA A 6 13.12 2.12 0.35
N ASP A 7 12.63 3.32 0.04
CA ASP A 7 13.20 4.18 -0.99
C ASP A 7 13.22 3.56 -2.40
N PHE A 8 12.16 2.79 -2.73
CA PHE A 8 12.05 2.02 -3.98
C PHE A 8 13.12 0.94 -4.18
N CYS A 9 13.84 0.53 -3.12
CA CYS A 9 14.81 -0.56 -3.20
C CYS A 9 14.13 -1.93 -3.36
N TYR A 10 12.90 -2.08 -2.85
CA TYR A 10 12.16 -3.34 -2.88
C TYR A 10 10.90 -3.24 -3.73
N ILE A 11 10.76 -4.18 -4.66
CA ILE A 11 9.55 -4.32 -5.49
C ILE A 11 8.55 -5.25 -4.82
N GLU A 12 9.03 -6.28 -4.12
CA GLU A 12 8.23 -7.26 -3.39
C GLU A 12 8.53 -7.20 -1.89
N GLU A 13 7.56 -7.58 -1.07
CA GLU A 13 7.69 -7.70 0.38
C GLU A 13 8.84 -8.64 0.77
N ILE A 14 9.67 -8.23 1.73
CA ILE A 14 10.72 -9.10 2.30
C ILE A 14 10.05 -10.31 2.93
N ASP A 15 10.53 -11.50 2.58
CA ASP A 15 9.93 -12.79 2.95
C ASP A 15 8.46 -12.97 2.51
N GLY A 16 7.97 -12.17 1.57
CA GLY A 16 6.60 -12.23 1.04
C GLY A 16 6.15 -13.65 0.65
N PRO A 17 6.94 -14.44 -0.10
CA PRO A 17 6.59 -15.82 -0.47
C PRO A 17 6.35 -16.78 0.71
N SER A 18 6.72 -16.42 1.94
CA SER A 18 6.43 -17.20 3.16
C SER A 18 4.98 -17.03 3.66
N LYS A 19 4.25 -16.04 3.14
CA LYS A 19 2.86 -15.72 3.48
C LYS A 19 2.04 -15.57 2.20
N ASP A 20 0.91 -16.26 2.10
CA ASP A 20 0.07 -16.19 0.91
C ASP A 20 -0.84 -14.95 0.87
N TYR A 21 -1.07 -14.28 2.01
CA TYR A 21 -1.99 -13.14 2.15
C TYR A 21 -3.35 -13.44 1.50
N CYS A 22 -3.83 -14.67 1.68
CA CYS A 22 -5.10 -15.12 1.18
C CYS A 22 -6.16 -15.01 2.30
N ASP A 23 -7.19 -14.19 2.06
CA ASP A 23 -8.45 -14.24 2.80
C ASP A 23 -9.38 -15.26 2.12
N GLU A 24 -9.35 -16.49 2.61
CA GLU A 24 -10.20 -17.61 2.15
C GLU A 24 -11.70 -17.37 2.38
N SER A 25 -12.07 -16.42 3.24
CA SER A 25 -13.48 -16.06 3.45
C SER A 25 -14.04 -15.19 2.31
N ASN A 26 -13.16 -14.61 1.49
CA ASN A 26 -13.55 -13.73 0.40
C ASN A 26 -13.94 -14.51 -0.86
N THR A 27 -15.24 -14.74 -1.05
CA THR A 27 -15.76 -15.46 -2.20
C THR A 27 -15.84 -14.63 -3.49
N GLN A 28 -15.81 -13.30 -3.38
CA GLN A 28 -15.82 -12.40 -4.54
C GLN A 28 -14.48 -12.43 -5.29
N TYR A 29 -13.38 -12.49 -4.54
CA TYR A 29 -12.02 -12.52 -5.07
C TYR A 29 -11.29 -13.77 -4.56
N PRO A 30 -11.69 -14.96 -5.03
CA PRO A 30 -11.18 -16.22 -4.50
C PRO A 30 -9.68 -16.36 -4.79
N CYS A 31 -8.95 -16.85 -3.80
CA CYS A 31 -7.54 -17.14 -3.94
C CYS A 31 -7.29 -18.22 -5.00
N LYS A 32 -6.17 -18.10 -5.70
CA LYS A 32 -5.77 -19.05 -6.75
C LYS A 32 -4.68 -19.99 -6.23
N PRO A 33 -4.72 -21.28 -6.60
CA PRO A 33 -3.69 -22.23 -6.22
C PRO A 33 -2.30 -21.74 -6.59
N ASN A 34 -1.33 -21.90 -5.69
CA ASN A 34 0.07 -21.49 -5.86
C ASN A 34 0.27 -19.98 -6.13
N LYS A 35 -0.66 -19.12 -5.70
CA LYS A 35 -0.52 -17.67 -5.77
C LYS A 35 -0.45 -17.05 -4.38
N GLY A 36 0.48 -16.11 -4.23
CA GLY A 36 0.64 -15.28 -3.04
C GLY A 36 0.33 -13.82 -3.35
N TYR A 37 -0.48 -13.21 -2.47
CA TYR A 37 -0.93 -11.82 -2.53
C TYR A 37 -0.18 -10.93 -1.54
N TYR A 38 1.09 -11.23 -1.27
CA TYR A 38 1.99 -10.40 -0.46
C TYR A 38 2.28 -9.05 -1.13
N GLY A 39 2.92 -8.15 -0.39
CA GLY A 39 3.17 -6.77 -0.82
C GLY A 39 3.94 -6.68 -2.13
N ARG A 40 3.40 -5.92 -3.10
CA ARG A 40 4.11 -5.58 -4.35
C ARG A 40 3.94 -4.12 -4.74
N GLY A 41 4.96 -3.59 -5.40
CA GLY A 41 4.98 -2.24 -5.96
C GLY A 41 5.01 -1.13 -4.90
N PRO A 42 4.92 0.15 -5.34
CA PRO A 42 5.18 1.33 -4.51
C PRO A 42 4.41 1.44 -3.20
N ILE A 43 3.19 0.87 -3.12
CA ILE A 43 2.36 0.90 -1.90
C ILE A 43 2.30 -0.44 -1.18
N GLN A 44 3.09 -1.43 -1.62
CA GLN A 44 3.06 -2.81 -1.13
C GLN A 44 1.62 -3.35 -1.12
N LEU A 45 0.98 -3.39 -2.29
CA LEU A 45 -0.39 -3.88 -2.41
C LEU A 45 -0.45 -5.34 -1.92
N SER A 46 -1.30 -5.61 -0.93
CA SER A 46 -1.46 -6.94 -0.32
C SER A 46 -2.92 -7.37 -0.29
N TRP A 47 -3.15 -8.68 -0.15
CA TRP A 47 -4.44 -9.37 -0.05
C TRP A 47 -5.21 -9.55 -1.37
N ASN A 48 -5.77 -10.75 -1.56
CA ASN A 48 -6.59 -11.15 -2.71
C ASN A 48 -7.69 -10.15 -3.11
N PRO A 49 -8.52 -9.57 -2.21
CA PRO A 49 -9.53 -8.59 -2.62
C PRO A 49 -8.94 -7.31 -3.21
N ASN A 50 -7.76 -6.88 -2.75
CA ASN A 50 -7.14 -5.67 -3.27
C ASN A 50 -6.56 -5.92 -4.67
N TYR A 51 -5.87 -7.05 -4.86
CA TYR A 51 -5.40 -7.46 -6.17
C TYR A 51 -6.55 -7.65 -7.16
N GLY A 52 -7.64 -8.28 -6.74
CA GLY A 52 -8.83 -8.48 -7.57
C GLY A 52 -9.47 -7.17 -8.02
N ARG A 53 -9.80 -6.27 -7.08
CA ARG A 53 -10.41 -4.96 -7.40
C ARG A 53 -9.49 -4.06 -8.23
N ALA A 54 -8.20 -4.06 -7.92
CA ALA A 54 -7.21 -3.31 -8.70
C ALA A 54 -7.13 -3.88 -10.12
N GLY A 55 -7.11 -5.20 -10.25
CA GLY A 55 -7.11 -5.92 -11.53
C GLY A 55 -8.28 -5.52 -12.43
N GLU A 56 -9.50 -5.55 -11.88
CA GLU A 56 -10.72 -5.14 -12.59
C GLU A 56 -10.68 -3.67 -13.03
N SER A 57 -10.20 -2.76 -12.18
CA SER A 57 -10.17 -1.33 -12.48
C SER A 57 -9.07 -0.92 -13.46
N ILE A 58 -7.93 -1.62 -13.43
CA ILE A 58 -6.73 -1.24 -14.20
C ILE A 58 -6.64 -2.03 -15.52
N GLY A 59 -7.23 -3.23 -15.57
CA GLY A 59 -7.18 -4.14 -16.71
C GLY A 59 -5.99 -5.11 -16.66
N PHE A 60 -5.70 -5.69 -15.50
CA PHE A 60 -4.73 -6.80 -15.36
C PHE A 60 -5.31 -7.94 -14.53
N ASP A 61 -4.78 -9.16 -14.69
CA ASP A 61 -5.25 -10.32 -13.92
C ASP A 61 -4.60 -10.36 -12.53
N GLY A 62 -5.21 -9.66 -11.57
CA GLY A 62 -4.70 -9.61 -10.20
C GLY A 62 -4.84 -10.91 -9.41
N LEU A 63 -5.74 -11.83 -9.80
CA LEU A 63 -5.95 -13.07 -9.05
C LEU A 63 -5.08 -14.22 -9.55
N ASN A 64 -4.97 -14.42 -10.86
CA ASN A 64 -4.15 -15.47 -11.45
C ASN A 64 -2.73 -15.01 -11.78
N SER A 65 -2.47 -13.70 -11.82
CA SER A 65 -1.13 -13.15 -12.10
C SER A 65 -0.77 -11.95 -11.21
N PRO A 66 -0.87 -12.06 -9.87
CA PRO A 66 -0.53 -10.97 -8.95
C PRO A 66 0.92 -10.47 -9.11
N GLU A 67 1.84 -11.33 -9.56
CA GLU A 67 3.23 -10.99 -9.90
C GLU A 67 3.36 -9.89 -10.95
N THR A 68 2.32 -9.62 -11.75
CA THR A 68 2.30 -8.52 -12.72
C THR A 68 2.54 -7.16 -12.05
N ALA A 69 2.07 -6.99 -10.81
CA ALA A 69 2.29 -5.75 -10.04
C ALA A 69 3.76 -5.53 -9.63
N ALA A 70 4.60 -6.58 -9.69
CA ALA A 70 6.05 -6.48 -9.51
C ALA A 70 6.79 -6.39 -10.84
N ASN A 71 6.32 -7.09 -11.88
CA ASN A 71 7.06 -7.23 -13.14
C ASN A 71 6.80 -6.12 -14.16
N ASP A 72 5.65 -5.45 -14.10
CA ASP A 72 5.32 -4.34 -15.00
C ASP A 72 5.29 -3.02 -14.20
N PRO A 73 6.23 -2.08 -14.45
CA PRO A 73 6.30 -0.83 -13.70
C PRO A 73 5.07 0.07 -13.93
N ILE A 74 4.43 0.00 -15.11
CA ILE A 74 3.20 0.76 -15.37
C ILE A 74 2.06 0.21 -14.53
N ILE A 75 1.89 -1.11 -14.48
CA ILE A 75 0.89 -1.73 -13.59
C ILE A 75 1.22 -1.46 -12.12
N SER A 76 2.49 -1.54 -11.74
CA SER A 76 2.96 -1.29 -10.38
C SER A 76 2.60 0.11 -9.86
N PHE A 77 2.82 1.15 -10.67
CA PHE A 77 2.41 2.51 -10.28
C PHE A 77 0.89 2.70 -10.37
N LYS A 78 0.20 2.06 -11.33
CA LYS A 78 -1.26 2.11 -11.41
C LYS A 78 -1.92 1.49 -10.18
N THR A 79 -1.40 0.37 -9.65
CA THR A 79 -1.94 -0.24 -8.43
C THR A 79 -1.74 0.66 -7.22
N ALA A 80 -0.58 1.31 -7.10
CA ALA A 80 -0.31 2.28 -6.04
C ALA A 80 -1.27 3.47 -6.08
N LEU A 81 -1.46 4.07 -7.25
CA LEU A 81 -2.41 5.17 -7.44
C LEU A 81 -3.85 4.74 -7.25
N TRP A 82 -4.22 3.54 -7.72
CA TRP A 82 -5.55 2.99 -7.51
C TRP A 82 -5.86 2.84 -6.01
N TYR A 83 -4.94 2.27 -5.24
CA TYR A 83 -5.13 2.14 -3.78
C TYR A 83 -5.23 3.52 -3.12
N TRP A 84 -4.35 4.45 -3.52
CA TRP A 84 -4.41 5.83 -3.04
C TRP A 84 -5.78 6.47 -3.29
N MET A 85 -6.30 6.38 -4.52
CA MET A 85 -7.57 7.01 -4.89
C MET A 85 -8.78 6.41 -4.19
N ASN A 86 -8.75 5.11 -3.90
CA ASN A 86 -9.89 4.39 -3.31
C ASN A 86 -9.86 4.36 -1.78
N SER A 87 -8.68 4.25 -1.17
CA SER A 87 -8.54 4.03 0.28
C SER A 87 -8.01 5.25 1.02
N VAL A 88 -7.13 6.05 0.39
CA VAL A 88 -6.41 7.13 1.09
C VAL A 88 -6.97 8.51 0.78
N ARG A 89 -7.28 8.79 -0.49
CA ARG A 89 -7.82 10.07 -0.94
C ARG A 89 -9.05 10.54 -0.14
N PRO A 90 -10.02 9.67 0.24
CA PRO A 90 -11.19 10.10 1.00
C PRO A 90 -10.86 10.77 2.35
N VAL A 91 -9.72 10.43 2.96
CA VAL A 91 -9.35 10.88 4.32
C VAL A 91 -8.24 11.96 4.35
N ILE A 92 -7.77 12.43 3.18
CA ILE A 92 -6.65 13.40 3.14
C ILE A 92 -6.96 14.71 3.88
N GLY A 93 -8.24 15.08 3.96
CA GLY A 93 -8.68 16.30 4.67
C GLY A 93 -8.58 16.20 6.19
N GLU A 94 -8.36 15.01 6.74
CA GLU A 94 -8.23 14.77 8.18
C GLU A 94 -6.77 14.92 8.67
N GLY A 95 -5.82 14.98 7.74
CA GLY A 95 -4.39 15.12 8.00
C GLY A 95 -3.57 13.89 7.59
N PHE A 96 -2.25 14.00 7.61
CA PHE A 96 -1.36 12.94 7.15
C PHE A 96 -1.47 11.66 7.99
N GLY A 97 -1.71 11.76 9.30
CA GLY A 97 -1.91 10.62 10.19
C GLY A 97 -3.12 9.75 9.79
N ALA A 98 -4.18 10.36 9.25
CA ALA A 98 -5.32 9.63 8.71
C ALA A 98 -4.94 8.80 7.48
N THR A 99 -3.99 9.29 6.67
CA THR A 99 -3.47 8.52 5.52
C THR A 99 -2.65 7.31 5.96
N ILE A 100 -1.86 7.44 7.03
CA ILE A 100 -1.13 6.31 7.64
C ILE A 100 -2.14 5.27 8.13
N ARG A 101 -3.20 5.72 8.81
CA ARG A 101 -4.27 4.86 9.29
C ARG A 101 -4.98 4.11 8.16
N ALA A 102 -5.24 4.77 7.04
CA ALA A 102 -5.85 4.16 5.85
C ALA A 102 -4.94 3.16 5.13
N ILE A 103 -3.62 3.32 5.23
CA ILE A 103 -2.65 2.41 4.61
C ILE A 103 -2.45 1.17 5.48
N ASN A 104 -2.14 1.34 6.77
CA ASN A 104 -1.77 0.22 7.65
C ASN A 104 -2.07 0.50 9.14
N GLY A 105 -3.16 1.22 9.42
CA GLY A 105 -3.45 1.72 10.76
C GLY A 105 -3.60 0.65 11.83
N ALA A 106 -4.08 -0.54 11.47
CA ALA A 106 -4.23 -1.66 12.40
C ALA A 106 -2.88 -2.15 12.98
N LEU A 107 -1.77 -1.95 12.26
CA LEU A 107 -0.44 -2.36 12.69
C LEU A 107 0.41 -1.20 13.22
N GLU A 108 0.17 0.01 12.74
CA GLU A 108 1.08 1.14 12.96
C GLU A 108 0.54 2.18 13.96
N CYS A 109 -0.75 2.49 13.91
CA CYS A 109 -1.34 3.56 14.70
C CYS A 109 -1.67 3.14 16.15
N ASP A 110 -2.07 4.10 16.97
CA ASP A 110 -2.54 3.90 18.36
C ASP A 110 -1.49 3.21 19.26
N GLY A 111 -0.20 3.47 18.97
CA GLY A 111 0.93 2.88 19.67
C GLY A 111 1.38 1.52 19.13
N GLY A 112 0.80 1.03 18.02
CA GLY A 112 1.18 -0.25 17.40
C GLY A 112 2.63 -0.27 16.91
N ASN A 113 3.04 0.75 16.15
CA ASN A 113 4.43 0.89 15.72
C ASN A 113 4.86 2.37 15.59
N PRO A 114 5.13 3.05 16.72
CA PRO A 114 5.46 4.48 16.72
C PRO A 114 6.68 4.82 15.86
N ALA A 115 7.69 3.94 15.80
CA ALA A 115 8.89 4.16 15.00
C ALA A 115 8.59 4.18 13.48
N THR A 116 7.67 3.34 13.04
CA THR A 116 7.23 3.31 11.64
C THR A 116 6.41 4.55 11.29
N VAL A 117 5.45 4.91 12.14
CA VAL A 117 4.66 6.14 11.97
C VAL A 117 5.58 7.36 11.88
N GLN A 118 6.55 7.46 12.79
CA GLN A 118 7.51 8.56 12.79
C GLN A 118 8.31 8.63 11.49
N LYS A 119 8.82 7.52 10.96
CA LYS A 119 9.52 7.49 9.67
C LYS A 119 8.64 7.96 8.51
N ARG A 120 7.36 7.58 8.49
CA ARG A 120 6.41 8.08 7.47
C ARG A 120 6.24 9.60 7.55
N VAL A 121 6.13 10.13 8.77
CA VAL A 121 6.04 11.58 9.01
C VAL A 121 7.32 12.30 8.57
N GLU A 122 8.49 11.72 8.82
CA GLU A 122 9.78 12.26 8.38
C GLU A 122 9.83 12.39 6.85
N TYR A 123 9.51 11.33 6.10
CA TYR A 123 9.45 11.40 4.63
C TYR A 123 8.44 12.45 4.14
N PHE A 124 7.25 12.50 4.75
CA PHE A 124 6.21 13.44 4.34
C PHE A 124 6.63 14.90 4.57
N THR A 125 7.20 15.20 5.74
CA THR A 125 7.68 16.54 6.07
C THR A 125 8.87 16.95 5.22
N GLU A 126 9.77 16.02 4.88
CA GLU A 126 10.85 16.26 3.94
C GLU A 126 10.33 16.64 2.54
N TYR A 127 9.36 15.90 1.99
CA TYR A 127 8.77 16.25 0.71
C TYR A 127 7.98 17.56 0.74
N CYS A 128 7.30 17.86 1.85
CA CYS A 128 6.65 19.17 2.02
C CYS A 128 7.68 20.31 1.96
N ASN A 129 8.83 20.14 2.61
CA ASN A 129 9.93 21.11 2.57
C ASN A 129 10.51 21.27 1.17
N GLN A 130 10.74 20.17 0.44
CA GLN A 130 11.25 20.22 -0.94
C GLN A 130 10.27 20.91 -1.89
N LEU A 131 8.96 20.76 -1.67
CA LEU A 131 7.90 21.40 -2.46
C LEU A 131 7.58 22.82 -2.00
N GLY A 132 8.16 23.30 -0.90
CA GLY A 132 7.90 24.62 -0.34
C GLY A 132 6.48 24.79 0.22
N ILE A 133 5.87 23.70 0.72
CA ILE A 133 4.52 23.70 1.30
C ILE A 133 4.56 23.36 2.79
N ALA A 134 3.59 23.86 3.55
CA ALA A 134 3.44 23.47 4.95
C ALA A 134 2.84 22.05 5.05
N PRO A 135 3.35 21.18 5.94
CA PRO A 135 2.83 19.82 6.11
C PRO A 135 1.44 19.77 6.76
N GLY A 136 1.01 20.86 7.40
CA GLY A 136 -0.25 20.93 8.15
C GLY A 136 -0.18 20.25 9.52
N ASP A 137 -1.35 20.08 10.13
CA ASP A 137 -1.53 19.43 11.43
C ASP A 137 -1.88 17.93 11.28
N ASN A 138 -2.08 17.24 12.41
CA ASN A 138 -2.50 15.83 12.46
C ASN A 138 -1.58 14.88 11.67
N LEU A 139 -0.27 15.02 11.85
CA LEU A 139 0.72 14.24 11.10
C LEU A 139 0.84 12.79 11.58
N SER A 140 0.59 12.53 12.86
CA SER A 140 0.69 11.19 13.46
C SER A 140 -0.68 10.54 13.61
N CYS A 141 -0.64 9.22 13.68
CA CYS A 141 -1.58 8.38 14.40
C CYS A 141 -0.75 7.55 15.42
#